data_AF-A0A1M7AQG7-F1
#
_entry.id   AF-A0A1M7AQG7-F1
#
_cell.length_a   1.000
_cell.length_b   1.000
_cell.length_c   1.000
_cell.angle_alpha   90.00
_cell.angle_beta   90.00
_cell.angle_gamma   90.00
#
_symmetry.space_group_name_H-M   'P 1'
#
loop_
_entity.id
_entity.type
_entity.pdbx_description
1 polymer ?
#
loop_
_entity_poly.entity_id
_entity_poly.type
_entity_poly.pdbx_seq_one_letter_code
_entity_poly.pdbx_strand_id
1 'polypeptide(L)'
;MTLEERYKIISNDYADLFIEYNRNPKLLEIFPNSTPHLINTRFAIAYVPSNQLNSTFISQFSYSAIPNLYGLTSQESLEASGVLKLRRVPDFNLLGKDVLVGIIDTGIDYKNPIFLHPDGSSKIQYIWDQSLDSNNFPERFLYGTEFSKNQIEQALAYSDPLSVVPSTDEIGHGTMLAGIMAGSEDAKNNFSGVAPEADLIVVKLKQAKQNLKDFYIIPPDIPCYQENDIMWGIEYILQRAEELKRPCAVCIGLGSSQGGHDGRGALTNILSIYSGIPGFIICLSAGNEGDKKRHHSNSITPSDAPKVFELNIGVQEPGFSMEFWGNPPNIYSIDILSPTGEFIPRIPESLKSHQLVSFLYERALIDVDYQLIESRTSAELILLRFHNPTPGIWKFHIYNRGNTAGAYNIWLPMNGFITNDTYFLQADPYTTITSPGDGTTPITVTAYNPDNDSLYLGASKGYTRDGIIKPELAAPGVNIVAPTLDNGFSSSTGTGIAAAHIAGIAAIMLEWGIIRGFYPDMDTEVIKKYLIRGAKRSNILQYPNRDWGYGIVDIYNVFNVLRTDFPNIPK
;
A
#
# COMPACT_ATOMS: atom_id res chain seq x y z
N MET A 1 0.02 -14.33 26.38
CA MET A 1 1.37 -13.93 25.97
C MET A 1 2.00 -13.05 27.06
N THR A 2 3.31 -13.17 27.29
CA THR A 2 4.09 -12.52 28.37
C THR A 2 4.57 -11.12 27.96
N LEU A 3 5.02 -10.29 28.92
CA LEU A 3 5.69 -9.00 28.63
C LEU A 3 6.89 -9.17 27.67
N GLU A 4 7.57 -10.31 27.76
CA GLU A 4 8.69 -10.67 26.88
C GLU A 4 8.26 -10.80 25.41
N GLU A 5 7.07 -11.34 25.15
CA GLU A 5 6.57 -11.47 23.78
C GLU A 5 6.19 -10.10 23.20
N ARG A 6 5.64 -9.18 24.00
CA ARG A 6 5.39 -7.78 23.57
C ARG A 6 6.68 -7.05 23.21
N TYR A 7 7.75 -7.21 24.01
CA TYR A 7 9.05 -6.61 23.71
C TYR A 7 9.56 -7.01 22.33
N LYS A 8 9.35 -8.26 21.92
CA LYS A 8 9.76 -8.77 20.60
C LYS A 8 9.03 -8.09 19.44
N ILE A 9 7.77 -7.69 19.62
CA ILE A 9 6.97 -7.01 18.58
C ILE A 9 7.50 -5.61 18.29
N ILE A 10 7.91 -4.87 19.32
CA ILE A 10 8.28 -3.46 19.20
C ILE A 10 9.79 -3.22 19.07
N SER A 11 10.63 -4.11 19.62
CA SER A 11 12.08 -3.90 19.69
C SER A 11 12.79 -4.15 18.35
N ASN A 12 13.79 -3.31 18.06
CA ASN A 12 14.73 -3.50 16.95
C ASN A 12 15.72 -4.66 17.18
N ASP A 13 15.78 -5.21 18.39
CA ASP A 13 16.57 -6.41 18.70
C ASP A 13 15.98 -7.67 18.06
N TYR A 14 14.74 -7.59 17.56
CA TYR A 14 14.03 -8.70 16.93
C TYR A 14 13.53 -8.31 15.54
N ALA A 15 13.74 -9.20 14.59
CA ALA A 15 13.18 -9.16 13.25
C ALA A 15 11.88 -9.96 13.18
N ASP A 16 10.98 -9.52 12.31
CA ASP A 16 9.67 -10.14 12.10
C ASP A 16 9.75 -10.99 10.84
N LEU A 17 9.39 -12.26 10.94
CA LEU A 17 9.41 -13.22 9.83
C LEU A 17 8.02 -13.77 9.55
N PHE A 18 7.59 -13.67 8.30
CA PHE A 18 6.36 -14.27 7.82
C PHE A 18 6.45 -15.78 7.71
N ILE A 19 5.43 -16.44 8.27
CA ILE A 19 5.21 -17.87 8.15
C ILE A 19 3.84 -18.10 7.53
N GLU A 20 3.82 -18.68 6.33
CA GLU A 20 2.60 -19.19 5.72
C GLU A 20 2.38 -20.65 6.14
N TYR A 21 1.70 -20.85 7.26
CA TYR A 21 1.66 -22.14 7.96
C TYR A 21 0.49 -23.05 7.56
N ASN A 22 -0.54 -22.53 6.87
CA ASN A 22 -1.73 -23.32 6.51
C ASN A 22 -1.44 -24.57 5.68
N ARG A 23 -0.39 -24.56 4.85
CA ARG A 23 0.02 -25.71 4.03
C ARG A 23 0.88 -26.70 4.80
N ASN A 24 1.59 -26.23 5.82
CA ASN A 24 2.49 -27.06 6.63
C ASN A 24 2.61 -26.47 8.05
N PRO A 25 1.76 -26.90 9.00
CA PRO A 25 1.80 -26.40 10.38
C PRO A 25 3.15 -26.58 11.07
N LYS A 26 3.98 -27.54 10.62
CA LYS A 26 5.35 -27.73 11.14
C LYS A 26 6.26 -26.54 10.87
N LEU A 27 5.89 -25.63 9.96
CA LEU A 27 6.63 -24.38 9.74
C LEU A 27 6.63 -23.49 11.00
N LEU A 28 5.65 -23.64 11.89
CA LEU A 28 5.62 -22.94 13.18
C LEU A 28 6.72 -23.43 14.14
N GLU A 29 7.25 -24.64 13.92
CA GLU A 29 8.31 -25.24 14.75
C GLU A 29 9.73 -24.90 14.25
N ILE A 30 9.87 -24.27 13.07
CA ILE A 30 11.17 -23.92 12.47
C ILE A 30 11.94 -22.92 13.32
N PHE A 31 11.24 -22.12 14.13
CA PHE A 31 11.83 -21.16 15.04
C PHE A 31 11.60 -21.62 16.49
N PRO A 32 12.37 -22.60 17.00
CA PRO A 32 12.09 -23.31 18.26
C PRO A 32 12.08 -22.41 19.51
N ASN A 33 12.56 -21.17 19.40
CA ASN A 33 12.62 -20.19 20.48
C ASN A 33 11.64 -19.00 20.29
N SER A 34 10.75 -19.06 19.29
CA SER A 34 9.70 -18.05 19.09
C SER A 34 8.32 -18.71 19.19
N THR A 35 7.40 -18.12 19.97
CA THR A 35 5.97 -18.44 19.87
C THR A 35 5.42 -17.65 18.69
N PRO A 36 5.06 -18.28 17.55
CA PRO A 36 4.58 -17.51 16.40
C PRO A 36 3.22 -16.87 16.73
N HIS A 37 3.08 -15.60 16.39
CA HIS A 37 1.85 -14.84 16.59
C HIS A 37 0.96 -15.00 15.35
N LEU A 38 -0.14 -15.72 15.51
CA LEU A 38 -1.06 -16.05 14.40
C LEU A 38 -1.87 -14.81 14.00
N ILE A 39 -1.66 -14.32 12.78
CA ILE A 39 -2.46 -13.22 12.21
C ILE A 39 -3.85 -13.75 11.90
N ASN A 40 -3.91 -14.81 11.11
CA ASN A 40 -5.14 -15.48 10.71
C ASN A 40 -4.87 -16.95 10.39
N THR A 41 -5.82 -17.63 9.75
CA THR A 41 -5.72 -19.05 9.40
C THR A 41 -4.60 -19.39 8.41
N ARG A 42 -3.93 -18.39 7.81
CA ARG A 42 -2.88 -18.57 6.80
C ARG A 42 -1.51 -18.07 7.26
N PHE A 43 -1.46 -16.91 7.90
CA PHE A 43 -0.22 -16.22 8.21
C PHE A 43 0.05 -16.14 9.71
N ALA A 44 1.32 -16.29 10.07
CA ALA A 44 1.84 -16.04 11.41
C ALA A 44 3.15 -15.25 11.32
N ILE A 45 3.50 -14.56 12.41
CA ILE A 45 4.77 -13.87 12.57
C ILE A 45 5.63 -14.59 13.60
N ALA A 46 6.84 -14.96 13.22
CA ALA A 46 7.89 -15.31 14.18
C ALA A 46 8.78 -14.10 14.44
N TYR A 47 9.12 -13.89 15.71
CA TYR A 47 10.06 -12.85 16.11
C TYR A 47 11.40 -13.51 16.44
N VAL A 48 12.42 -13.22 15.64
CA VAL A 48 13.77 -13.80 15.79
C VAL A 48 14.78 -12.70 16.12
N PRO A 49 15.89 -13.00 16.82
CA PRO A 49 16.95 -12.01 17.03
C PRO A 49 17.40 -11.36 15.71
N SER A 50 17.57 -10.04 15.70
CA SER A 50 17.83 -9.24 14.50
C SER A 50 19.11 -9.65 13.76
N ASN A 51 20.11 -10.17 14.46
CA ASN A 51 21.34 -10.72 13.86
C ASN A 51 21.12 -11.95 12.96
N GLN A 52 19.93 -12.56 12.98
CA GLN A 52 19.55 -13.61 12.05
C GLN A 52 19.21 -13.07 10.66
N LEU A 53 18.82 -11.79 10.53
CA LEU A 53 18.69 -11.09 9.23
C LEU A 53 20.07 -10.70 8.67
N ASN A 54 20.95 -11.69 8.52
CA ASN A 54 22.25 -11.49 7.88
C ASN A 54 22.16 -11.65 6.35
N SER A 55 23.25 -11.39 5.66
CA SER A 55 23.31 -11.41 4.19
C SER A 55 22.85 -12.75 3.59
N THR A 56 23.11 -13.88 4.27
CA THR A 56 22.75 -15.23 3.78
C THR A 56 21.30 -15.65 4.07
N PHE A 57 20.50 -14.83 4.76
CA PHE A 57 19.16 -15.20 5.22
C PHE A 57 18.25 -15.73 4.09
N ILE A 58 18.24 -15.05 2.95
CA ILE A 58 17.38 -15.39 1.80
C ILE A 58 17.70 -16.77 1.22
N SER A 59 18.98 -17.14 1.23
CA SER A 59 19.42 -18.47 0.79
C SER A 59 18.99 -19.59 1.74
N GLN A 60 18.89 -19.31 3.05
CA GLN A 60 18.49 -20.28 4.08
C GLN A 60 16.97 -20.45 4.15
N PHE A 61 16.24 -19.34 4.07
CA PHE A 61 14.77 -19.32 4.15
C PHE A 61 14.18 -18.99 2.78
N SER A 62 13.46 -17.87 2.67
CA SER A 62 12.92 -17.38 1.41
C SER A 62 12.74 -15.87 1.48
N TYR A 63 12.77 -15.17 0.34
CA TYR A 63 12.36 -13.77 0.29
C TYR A 63 10.94 -13.57 0.83
N SER A 64 10.05 -14.53 0.61
CA SER A 64 8.68 -14.48 1.14
C SER A 64 8.59 -14.35 2.67
N ALA A 65 9.64 -14.73 3.40
CA ALA A 65 9.65 -14.67 4.86
C ALA A 65 9.92 -13.25 5.37
N ILE A 66 10.48 -12.37 4.54
CA ILE A 66 10.74 -10.98 4.92
C ILE A 66 9.49 -10.14 4.65
N PRO A 67 9.02 -9.34 5.63
CA PRO A 67 7.94 -8.39 5.40
C PRO A 67 8.36 -7.26 4.47
N ASN A 68 7.48 -6.92 3.53
CA ASN A 68 7.70 -5.74 2.69
C ASN A 68 7.53 -4.43 3.48
N LEU A 69 8.11 -3.37 2.96
CA LEU A 69 8.05 -2.01 3.48
C LEU A 69 7.20 -1.12 2.56
N TYR A 70 6.33 -0.32 3.17
CA TYR A 70 5.33 0.50 2.49
C TYR A 70 5.52 1.97 2.81
N GLY A 71 5.40 2.82 1.79
CA GLY A 71 5.48 4.28 1.88
C GLY A 71 4.14 4.95 1.57
N LEU A 72 4.08 6.25 1.82
CA LEU A 72 2.90 7.07 1.54
C LEU A 72 2.68 7.26 0.04
N THR A 73 1.42 7.33 -0.39
CA THR A 73 1.05 7.47 -1.82
C THR A 73 0.31 8.77 -2.12
N SER A 74 0.44 9.77 -1.25
CA SER A 74 -0.01 11.15 -1.48
C SER A 74 0.85 12.14 -0.70
N GLN A 75 0.79 13.40 -1.10
CA GLN A 75 1.50 14.50 -0.44
C GLN A 75 0.74 15.81 -0.61
N GLU A 76 1.03 16.78 0.27
CA GLU A 76 0.59 18.15 0.10
C GLU A 76 1.18 18.77 -1.19
N SER A 77 0.40 19.58 -1.90
CA SER A 77 0.75 20.19 -3.18
C SER A 77 1.28 21.60 -2.96
N LEU A 78 2.54 21.84 -3.34
CA LEU A 78 3.21 23.14 -3.21
C LEU A 78 2.82 24.15 -4.31
N GLU A 79 2.24 23.69 -5.42
CA GLU A 79 1.99 24.48 -6.64
C GLU A 79 0.50 24.46 -7.05
N ALA A 80 -0.43 24.75 -6.14
CA ALA A 80 -1.85 24.74 -6.48
C ALA A 80 -2.25 25.98 -7.30
N SER A 81 -2.37 25.84 -8.63
CA SER A 81 -3.08 26.79 -9.50
C SER A 81 -4.54 26.36 -9.65
N GLY A 82 -5.35 26.60 -8.62
CA GLY A 82 -6.77 26.19 -8.59
C GLY A 82 -7.04 25.11 -7.57
N VAL A 83 -8.11 25.31 -6.81
CA VAL A 83 -8.48 24.51 -5.65
C VAL A 83 -9.81 23.81 -5.96
N LEU A 84 -9.77 22.48 -6.04
CA LEU A 84 -10.92 21.68 -6.44
C LEU A 84 -11.68 21.12 -5.24
N LYS A 85 -12.99 21.38 -5.27
CA LYS A 85 -13.92 21.05 -4.21
C LYS A 85 -14.52 19.67 -4.47
N LEU A 86 -14.51 18.81 -3.46
CA LEU A 86 -15.36 17.62 -3.43
C LEU A 86 -16.82 18.08 -3.47
N ARG A 87 -17.51 17.82 -4.58
CA ARG A 87 -18.92 18.19 -4.73
C ARG A 87 -19.78 17.15 -4.03
N ARG A 88 -20.69 17.63 -3.18
CA ARG A 88 -21.89 16.90 -2.73
C ARG A 88 -22.55 16.25 -3.95
N VAL A 89 -23.23 15.13 -3.74
CA VAL A 89 -24.14 14.52 -4.70
C VAL A 89 -25.56 15.07 -4.40
N PRO A 90 -25.95 16.29 -4.86
CA PRO A 90 -27.14 17.03 -4.42
C PRO A 90 -28.50 16.33 -4.45
N ASP A 91 -28.64 15.16 -5.09
CA ASP A 91 -29.92 14.44 -5.23
C ASP A 91 -29.97 13.11 -4.48
N PHE A 92 -28.86 12.66 -3.88
CA PHE A 92 -28.86 11.48 -3.02
C PHE A 92 -28.87 11.94 -1.56
N ASN A 93 -29.96 11.68 -0.86
CA ASN A 93 -30.03 11.87 0.60
C ASN A 93 -29.22 10.77 1.32
N LEU A 94 -27.97 10.52 0.91
CA LEU A 94 -27.04 9.52 1.45
C LEU A 94 -25.75 10.24 1.85
N LEU A 95 -25.32 10.08 3.11
CA LEU A 95 -24.21 10.82 3.70
C LEU A 95 -23.23 9.89 4.44
N GLY A 96 -23.43 8.57 4.35
CA GLY A 96 -22.66 7.57 5.09
C GLY A 96 -23.21 7.28 6.48
N LYS A 97 -24.48 7.58 6.74
CA LYS A 97 -25.09 7.41 8.06
C LYS A 97 -25.05 5.95 8.51
N ASP A 98 -24.69 5.71 9.77
CA ASP A 98 -24.55 4.39 10.40
C ASP A 98 -23.49 3.48 9.74
N VAL A 99 -22.65 4.03 8.86
CA VAL A 99 -21.51 3.35 8.23
C VAL A 99 -20.21 3.75 8.92
N LEU A 100 -19.23 2.86 8.93
CA LEU A 100 -17.87 3.11 9.38
C LEU A 100 -16.95 3.36 8.18
N VAL A 101 -15.94 4.18 8.39
CA VAL A 101 -14.79 4.29 7.50
C VAL A 101 -13.51 3.99 8.27
N GLY A 102 -12.68 3.12 7.72
CA GLY A 102 -11.45 2.64 8.32
C GLY A 102 -10.21 3.22 7.66
N ILE A 103 -9.21 3.61 8.45
CA ILE A 103 -7.96 4.15 7.93
C ILE A 103 -6.78 3.46 8.59
N ILE A 104 -5.84 3.00 7.78
CA ILE A 104 -4.58 2.40 8.21
C ILE A 104 -3.45 3.26 7.65
N ASP A 105 -2.94 4.18 8.46
CA ASP A 105 -2.08 5.28 7.98
C ASP A 105 -1.26 5.91 9.12
N THR A 106 -0.92 7.19 9.04
CA THR A 106 -0.06 7.91 10.01
C THR A 106 -0.76 8.33 11.31
N GLY A 107 -2.08 8.09 11.40
CA GLY A 107 -2.92 8.45 12.53
C GLY A 107 -3.95 9.50 12.18
N ILE A 108 -4.45 10.22 13.19
CA ILE A 108 -5.42 11.29 13.01
C ILE A 108 -5.22 12.39 14.06
N ASP A 109 -5.35 13.65 13.67
CA ASP A 109 -5.55 14.74 14.62
C ASP A 109 -6.99 14.73 15.12
N TYR A 110 -7.26 13.92 16.14
CA TYR A 110 -8.60 13.72 16.71
C TYR A 110 -9.21 15.00 17.32
N LYS A 111 -8.40 16.05 17.51
CA LYS A 111 -8.85 17.35 18.03
C LYS A 111 -9.41 18.25 16.93
N ASN A 112 -9.18 17.90 15.65
CA ASN A 112 -9.62 18.71 14.54
C ASN A 112 -11.17 18.75 14.49
N PRO A 113 -11.80 19.95 14.46
CA PRO A 113 -13.26 20.08 14.47
C PRO A 113 -13.97 19.36 13.32
N ILE A 114 -13.29 19.10 12.19
CA ILE A 114 -13.87 18.36 11.07
C ILE A 114 -14.15 16.89 11.42
N PHE A 115 -13.64 16.36 12.53
CA PHE A 115 -13.92 15.01 13.02
C PHE A 115 -14.92 14.99 14.18
N LEU A 116 -15.69 16.07 14.35
CA LEU A 116 -16.81 16.13 15.27
C LEU A 116 -18.13 16.11 14.51
N HIS A 117 -19.14 15.45 15.07
CA HIS A 117 -20.51 15.58 14.61
C HIS A 117 -21.04 17.00 14.89
N PRO A 118 -22.13 17.43 14.25
CA PRO A 118 -22.76 18.73 14.51
C PRO A 118 -23.18 18.96 15.96
N ASP A 119 -23.42 17.89 16.73
CA ASP A 119 -23.75 17.95 18.17
C ASP A 119 -22.50 18.08 19.07
N GLY A 120 -21.30 18.09 18.49
CA GLY A 120 -20.02 18.17 19.18
C GLY A 120 -19.45 16.83 19.65
N SER A 121 -20.16 15.71 19.44
CA SER A 121 -19.64 14.37 19.76
C SER A 121 -18.56 13.94 18.76
N SER A 122 -17.66 13.05 19.18
CA SER A 122 -16.58 12.57 18.31
C SER A 122 -17.12 11.64 17.22
N LYS A 123 -16.66 11.81 15.98
CA LYS A 123 -16.90 10.85 14.89
C LYS A 123 -16.04 9.60 15.02
N ILE A 124 -14.99 9.65 15.82
CA ILE A 124 -13.98 8.61 15.92
C ILE A 124 -14.44 7.61 16.97
N GLN A 125 -14.74 6.39 16.52
CA GLN A 125 -15.17 5.29 17.39
C GLN A 125 -13.98 4.67 18.13
N TYR A 126 -12.87 4.49 17.41
CA TYR A 126 -11.64 3.94 17.96
C TYR A 126 -10.41 4.52 17.27
N ILE A 127 -9.34 4.70 18.05
CA ILE A 127 -7.97 4.90 17.59
C ILE A 127 -7.13 3.77 18.15
N TRP A 128 -6.46 3.01 17.29
CA TRP A 128 -5.37 2.14 17.70
C TRP A 128 -4.05 2.74 17.25
N ASP A 129 -3.26 3.19 18.22
CA ASP A 129 -1.92 3.72 18.00
C ASP A 129 -0.88 2.63 18.25
N GLN A 130 -0.38 2.04 17.17
CA GLN A 130 0.62 0.98 17.20
C GLN A 130 1.99 1.45 17.73
N SER A 131 2.24 2.77 17.73
CA SER A 131 3.52 3.34 18.17
C SER A 131 3.62 3.52 19.69
N LEU A 132 2.49 3.53 20.39
CA LEU A 132 2.44 3.73 21.83
C LEU A 132 2.58 2.41 22.59
N ASP A 133 3.54 2.37 23.51
CA ASP A 133 3.77 1.22 24.36
C ASP A 133 2.99 1.36 25.68
N SER A 134 1.82 0.72 25.79
CA SER A 134 1.04 0.69 27.03
C SER A 134 0.40 -0.68 27.32
N ASN A 135 -0.12 -0.87 28.52
CA ASN A 135 -0.88 -2.09 28.87
C ASN A 135 -2.31 -2.10 28.32
N ASN A 136 -2.73 -1.04 27.61
CA ASN A 136 -4.06 -0.91 27.02
C ASN A 136 -4.04 -1.22 25.51
N PHE A 137 -3.39 -2.31 25.14
CA PHE A 137 -3.41 -2.83 23.77
C PHE A 137 -4.74 -3.57 23.51
N PRO A 138 -5.26 -3.57 22.27
CA PRO A 138 -6.44 -4.35 21.95
C PRO A 138 -6.18 -5.86 22.09
N GLU A 139 -7.17 -6.55 22.66
CA GLU A 139 -7.12 -8.00 22.88
C GLU A 139 -6.85 -8.71 21.55
N ARG A 140 -5.97 -9.74 21.54
CA ARG A 140 -5.36 -10.43 20.36
C ARG A 140 -4.10 -9.79 19.75
N PHE A 141 -3.95 -8.47 19.76
CA PHE A 141 -2.84 -7.78 19.05
C PHE A 141 -1.58 -7.60 19.90
N LEU A 142 -1.73 -7.38 21.21
CA LEU A 142 -0.63 -7.44 22.21
C LEU A 142 0.42 -6.31 22.17
N TYR A 143 0.20 -5.28 21.35
CA TYR A 143 1.02 -4.05 21.33
C TYR A 143 0.18 -2.86 20.88
N GLY A 144 0.78 -1.67 20.97
CA GLY A 144 0.09 -0.42 20.72
C GLY A 144 -0.83 -0.04 21.89
N THR A 145 -1.59 1.03 21.69
CA THR A 145 -2.58 1.51 22.65
C THR A 145 -3.89 1.80 21.93
N GLU A 146 -4.99 1.28 22.44
CA GLU A 146 -6.32 1.58 21.95
C GLU A 146 -6.97 2.71 22.76
N PHE A 147 -7.71 3.59 22.07
CA PHE A 147 -8.56 4.60 22.66
C PHE A 147 -9.96 4.49 22.07
N SER A 148 -10.95 4.35 22.94
CA SER A 148 -12.37 4.33 22.59
C SER A 148 -12.93 5.74 22.41
N LYS A 149 -14.08 5.86 21.74
CA LYS A 149 -14.86 7.11 21.63
C LYS A 149 -15.02 7.84 22.96
N ASN A 150 -15.34 7.11 24.03
CA ASN A 150 -15.53 7.69 25.36
C ASN A 150 -14.24 8.35 25.89
N GLN A 151 -13.08 7.73 25.67
CA GLN A 151 -11.79 8.32 26.08
C GLN A 151 -11.43 9.53 25.22
N ILE A 152 -11.75 9.48 23.93
CA ILE A 152 -11.55 10.60 23.00
C ILE A 152 -12.42 11.79 23.40
N GLU A 153 -13.70 11.57 23.69
CA GLU A 153 -14.62 12.62 24.16
C GLU A 153 -14.21 13.17 25.53
N GLN A 154 -13.75 12.31 26.43
CA GLN A 154 -13.16 12.75 27.70
C GLN A 154 -11.93 13.62 27.45
N ALA A 155 -11.04 13.22 26.54
CA ALA A 155 -9.85 13.99 26.18
C ALA A 155 -10.22 15.37 25.63
N LEU A 156 -11.21 15.45 24.74
CA LEU A 156 -11.69 16.70 24.14
C LEU A 156 -12.31 17.66 25.16
N ALA A 157 -12.86 17.14 26.26
CA ALA A 157 -13.39 17.94 27.36
C ALA A 157 -12.31 18.42 28.35
N TYR A 158 -11.11 17.84 28.32
CA TYR A 158 -10.00 18.20 29.21
C TYR A 158 -9.18 19.37 28.64
N SER A 159 -8.58 20.16 29.54
CA SER A 159 -7.69 21.27 29.16
C SER A 159 -6.41 20.81 28.47
N ASP A 160 -5.97 19.59 28.74
CA ASP A 160 -4.85 18.92 28.10
C ASP A 160 -5.31 17.55 27.55
N PRO A 161 -5.86 17.50 26.32
CA PRO A 161 -6.38 16.27 25.73
C PRO A 161 -5.34 15.13 25.65
N LEU A 162 -4.06 15.48 25.47
CA LEU A 162 -2.99 14.48 25.30
C LEU A 162 -2.66 13.74 26.60
N SER A 163 -3.04 14.28 27.75
CA SER A 163 -2.93 13.57 29.04
C SER A 163 -3.86 12.35 29.13
N VAL A 164 -4.92 12.30 28.33
CA VAL A 164 -5.90 11.20 28.27
C VAL A 164 -5.67 10.33 27.03
N VAL A 165 -5.52 10.96 25.86
CA VAL A 165 -5.26 10.29 24.58
C VAL A 165 -3.94 10.84 24.00
N PRO A 166 -2.78 10.29 24.36
CA PRO A 166 -1.47 10.75 23.88
C PRO A 166 -1.15 10.32 22.44
N SER A 167 -2.16 10.18 21.57
CA SER A 167 -1.99 9.85 20.16
C SER A 167 -2.06 11.11 19.31
N THR A 168 -1.06 11.33 18.47
CA THR A 168 -0.98 12.47 17.54
C THR A 168 -0.69 11.97 16.13
N ASP A 169 -1.12 12.70 15.11
CA ASP A 169 -0.64 12.50 13.75
C ASP A 169 0.49 13.49 13.48
N GLU A 170 1.73 13.03 13.47
CA GLU A 170 2.89 13.91 13.27
C GLU A 170 3.17 14.20 11.79
N ILE A 171 2.57 13.42 10.88
CA ILE A 171 2.81 13.49 9.43
C ILE A 171 1.65 14.16 8.70
N GLY A 172 0.41 13.96 9.16
CA GLY A 172 -0.79 14.58 8.62
C GLY A 172 -1.45 13.82 7.46
N HIS A 173 -0.81 12.77 6.92
CA HIS A 173 -1.34 12.03 5.78
C HIS A 173 -2.62 11.27 6.15
N GLY A 174 -2.67 10.62 7.32
CA GLY A 174 -3.87 9.95 7.81
C GLY A 174 -5.01 10.93 8.10
N THR A 175 -4.71 12.08 8.73
CA THR A 175 -5.67 13.19 8.93
C THR A 175 -6.26 13.67 7.61
N MET A 176 -5.42 13.87 6.59
CA MET A 176 -5.83 14.27 5.25
C MET A 176 -6.80 13.26 4.63
N LEU A 177 -6.45 11.96 4.63
CA LEU A 177 -7.31 10.92 4.04
C LEU A 177 -8.63 10.78 4.80
N ALA A 178 -8.60 10.89 6.13
CA ALA A 178 -9.79 10.86 6.98
C ALA A 178 -10.76 12.00 6.66
N GLY A 179 -10.24 13.20 6.47
CA GLY A 179 -11.03 14.35 6.07
C GLY A 179 -11.71 14.14 4.72
N ILE A 180 -10.97 13.66 3.72
CA ILE A 180 -11.53 13.38 2.39
C ILE A 180 -12.65 12.34 2.47
N MET A 181 -12.47 11.29 3.26
CA MET A 181 -13.47 10.22 3.42
C MET A 181 -14.72 10.70 4.15
N ALA A 182 -14.55 11.29 5.34
CA ALA A 182 -15.64 11.50 6.28
C ALA A 182 -15.49 12.78 7.12
N GLY A 183 -14.76 13.80 6.67
CA GLY A 183 -14.76 15.10 7.32
C GLY A 183 -16.15 15.73 7.32
N SER A 184 -16.57 16.26 8.46
CA SER A 184 -17.82 17.01 8.62
C SER A 184 -17.88 18.23 7.71
N GLU A 185 -19.10 18.68 7.42
CA GLU A 185 -19.30 19.90 6.63
C GLU A 185 -18.75 21.12 7.38
N ASP A 186 -17.86 21.86 6.70
CA ASP A 186 -17.39 23.17 7.11
C ASP A 186 -17.80 24.19 6.05
N ALA A 187 -18.94 24.85 6.28
CA ALA A 187 -19.48 25.86 5.38
C ALA A 187 -18.57 27.08 5.22
N LYS A 188 -17.78 27.42 6.26
CA LYS A 188 -16.89 28.59 6.23
C LYS A 188 -15.74 28.38 5.26
N ASN A 189 -15.17 27.18 5.28
CA ASN A 189 -14.07 26.80 4.38
C ASN A 189 -14.57 26.09 3.11
N ASN A 190 -15.89 25.93 2.96
CA ASN A 190 -16.55 25.23 1.87
C ASN A 190 -15.95 23.84 1.64
N PHE A 191 -15.80 23.09 2.73
CA PHE A 191 -15.25 21.75 2.76
C PHE A 191 -16.31 20.75 3.24
N SER A 192 -16.23 19.53 2.72
CA SER A 192 -16.96 18.36 3.21
C SER A 192 -16.23 17.13 2.71
N GLY A 193 -16.12 16.11 3.56
CA GLY A 193 -15.74 14.77 3.11
C GLY A 193 -16.80 14.17 2.20
N VAL A 194 -16.49 13.05 1.55
CA VAL A 194 -17.46 12.36 0.69
C VAL A 194 -18.65 11.85 1.51
N ALA A 195 -18.39 11.23 2.67
CA ALA A 195 -19.38 10.63 3.56
C ALA A 195 -19.39 11.34 4.93
N PRO A 196 -19.92 12.57 5.02
CA PRO A 196 -19.80 13.43 6.20
C PRO A 196 -20.60 12.95 7.42
N GLU A 197 -21.44 11.91 7.32
CA GLU A 197 -22.11 11.26 8.46
C GLU A 197 -21.51 9.90 8.84
N ALA A 198 -20.49 9.41 8.12
CA ALA A 198 -19.79 8.18 8.49
C ALA A 198 -18.86 8.39 9.68
N ASP A 199 -18.70 7.36 10.51
CA ASP A 199 -17.81 7.37 11.67
C ASP A 199 -16.46 6.71 11.36
N LEU A 200 -15.43 7.02 12.15
CA LEU A 200 -14.05 6.62 11.87
C LEU A 200 -13.56 5.50 12.81
N ILE A 201 -12.84 4.54 12.24
CA ILE A 201 -11.91 3.67 12.96
C ILE A 201 -10.51 3.95 12.41
N VAL A 202 -9.59 4.33 13.29
CA VAL A 202 -8.25 4.77 12.89
C VAL A 202 -7.20 3.82 13.44
N VAL A 203 -6.30 3.37 12.57
CA VAL A 203 -5.07 2.67 12.94
C VAL A 203 -3.89 3.57 12.57
N LYS A 204 -3.21 4.11 13.59
CA LYS A 204 -1.91 4.76 13.43
C LYS A 204 -0.84 3.67 13.42
N LEU A 205 -0.17 3.51 12.30
CA LEU A 205 0.91 2.54 12.16
C LEU A 205 2.17 3.01 12.89
N LYS A 206 2.88 2.06 13.49
CA LYS A 206 4.26 2.30 13.94
C LYS A 206 5.21 2.33 12.75
N GLN A 207 6.30 3.09 12.87
CA GLN A 207 7.38 3.01 11.90
C GLN A 207 7.96 1.59 11.86
N ALA A 208 8.33 1.15 10.66
CA ALA A 208 8.99 -0.13 10.44
C ALA A 208 10.28 -0.21 11.24
N LYS A 209 10.61 -1.43 11.68
CA LYS A 209 11.82 -1.66 12.47
C LYS A 209 13.07 -1.31 11.67
N GLN A 210 14.06 -0.74 12.34
CA GLN A 210 15.31 -0.33 11.74
C GLN A 210 16.05 -1.52 11.12
N ASN A 211 16.02 -2.69 11.75
CA ASN A 211 16.64 -3.90 11.20
C ASN A 211 16.09 -4.29 9.82
N LEU A 212 14.81 -4.03 9.56
CA LEU A 212 14.17 -4.30 8.29
C LEU A 212 14.44 -3.17 7.28
N LYS A 213 14.44 -1.91 7.74
CA LYS A 213 14.91 -0.79 6.91
C LYS A 213 16.34 -1.03 6.44
N ASP A 214 17.24 -1.47 7.32
CA ASP A 214 18.63 -1.80 7.01
C ASP A 214 18.73 -2.94 6.00
N PHE A 215 17.90 -3.99 6.13
CA PHE A 215 17.85 -5.11 5.20
C PHE A 215 17.55 -4.67 3.75
N TYR A 216 16.63 -3.71 3.59
CA TYR A 216 16.26 -3.14 2.28
C TYR A 216 17.05 -1.89 1.88
N ILE A 217 17.92 -1.42 2.78
CA ILE A 217 18.74 -0.21 2.65
C ILE A 217 17.87 1.05 2.48
N ILE A 218 16.83 1.19 3.30
CA ILE A 218 15.95 2.36 3.33
C ILE A 218 16.50 3.39 4.33
N PRO A 219 16.52 4.69 3.98
CA PRO A 219 16.96 5.72 4.92
C PRO A 219 16.12 5.73 6.22
N PRO A 220 16.76 5.90 7.41
CA PRO A 220 16.10 5.72 8.70
C PRO A 220 14.95 6.70 8.94
N ASP A 221 15.09 7.94 8.46
CA ASP A 221 14.17 9.06 8.75
C ASP A 221 12.94 9.14 7.82
N ILE A 222 12.83 8.22 6.86
CA ILE A 222 11.71 8.21 5.92
C ILE A 222 10.52 7.48 6.56
N PRO A 223 9.30 8.08 6.51
CA PRO A 223 8.07 7.38 6.87
C PRO A 223 7.93 6.07 6.11
N CYS A 224 7.94 4.98 6.85
CA CYS A 224 8.02 3.65 6.28
C CYS A 224 7.34 2.68 7.24
N TYR A 225 6.44 1.85 6.71
CA TYR A 225 5.56 0.98 7.49
C TYR A 225 5.73 -0.47 7.07
N GLN A 226 5.61 -1.38 8.03
CA GLN A 226 5.90 -2.79 7.81
C GLN A 226 4.63 -3.57 7.45
N GLU A 227 4.75 -4.53 6.52
CA GLU A 227 3.62 -5.31 5.97
C GLU A 227 2.74 -5.94 7.06
N ASN A 228 3.34 -6.58 8.07
CA ASN A 228 2.57 -7.25 9.13
C ASN A 228 1.83 -6.27 10.05
N ASP A 229 2.35 -5.07 10.27
CA ASP A 229 1.67 -4.05 11.07
C ASP A 229 0.40 -3.54 10.35
N ILE A 230 0.46 -3.45 9.01
CA ILE A 230 -0.70 -3.17 8.15
C ILE A 230 -1.70 -4.33 8.19
N MET A 231 -1.22 -5.58 8.12
CA MET A 231 -2.06 -6.77 8.25
C MET A 231 -2.78 -6.82 9.60
N TRP A 232 -2.11 -6.46 10.69
CA TRP A 232 -2.77 -6.32 11.98
C TRP A 232 -3.78 -5.18 11.98
N GLY A 233 -3.48 -4.06 11.32
CA GLY A 233 -4.40 -2.94 11.16
C GLY A 233 -5.73 -3.34 10.52
N ILE A 234 -5.70 -4.15 9.45
CA ILE A 234 -6.95 -4.59 8.80
C ILE A 234 -7.73 -5.60 9.65
N GLU A 235 -7.05 -6.52 10.34
CA GLU A 235 -7.68 -7.42 11.33
C GLU A 235 -8.40 -6.64 12.43
N TYR A 236 -7.77 -5.56 12.91
CA TYR A 236 -8.34 -4.70 13.95
C TYR A 236 -9.60 -3.98 13.48
N ILE A 237 -9.55 -3.37 12.30
CA ILE A 237 -10.72 -2.67 11.74
C ILE A 237 -11.86 -3.64 11.49
N LEU A 238 -11.57 -4.84 10.97
CA LEU A 238 -12.57 -5.88 10.78
C LEU A 238 -13.22 -6.28 12.11
N GLN A 239 -12.41 -6.57 13.13
CA GLN A 239 -12.91 -6.92 14.47
C GLN A 239 -13.81 -5.83 15.05
N ARG A 240 -13.39 -4.56 15.01
CA ARG A 240 -14.17 -3.44 15.55
C ARG A 240 -15.44 -3.17 14.75
N ALA A 241 -15.42 -3.34 13.44
CA ALA A 241 -16.61 -3.25 12.60
C ALA A 241 -17.64 -4.34 12.95
N GLU A 242 -17.19 -5.58 13.16
CA GLU A 242 -18.04 -6.70 13.59
C GLU A 242 -18.65 -6.47 14.98
N GLU A 243 -17.85 -6.00 15.95
CA GLU A 243 -18.32 -5.70 17.31
C GLU A 243 -19.34 -4.55 17.34
N LEU A 244 -19.12 -3.51 16.53
CA LEU A 244 -20.05 -2.39 16.35
C LEU A 244 -21.27 -2.77 15.49
N LYS A 245 -21.23 -3.91 14.79
CA LYS A 245 -22.26 -4.40 13.85
C LYS A 245 -22.61 -3.39 12.77
N ARG A 246 -21.58 -2.74 12.21
CA ARG A 246 -21.73 -1.71 11.18
C ARG A 246 -20.83 -2.05 9.98
N PRO A 247 -21.30 -1.81 8.76
CA PRO A 247 -20.46 -1.99 7.57
C PRO A 247 -19.32 -0.96 7.57
N CYS A 248 -18.19 -1.30 6.97
CA CYS A 248 -16.97 -0.50 6.99
C CYS A 248 -16.31 -0.40 5.61
N ALA A 249 -15.99 0.83 5.18
CA ALA A 249 -15.15 1.08 4.01
C ALA A 249 -13.74 1.52 4.44
N VAL A 250 -12.74 0.72 4.09
CA VAL A 250 -11.34 0.92 4.49
C VAL A 250 -10.52 1.52 3.36
N CYS A 251 -9.74 2.54 3.68
CA CYS A 251 -8.72 3.09 2.80
C CYS A 251 -7.31 2.72 3.30
N ILE A 252 -6.48 2.21 2.39
CA ILE A 252 -5.04 2.04 2.61
C ILE A 252 -4.31 2.91 1.59
N GLY A 253 -3.87 4.08 2.04
CA GLY A 253 -3.14 5.08 1.26
C GLY A 253 -1.64 4.81 1.15
N LEU A 254 -1.25 3.53 1.26
CA LEU A 254 0.13 3.07 1.30
C LEU A 254 0.43 2.18 0.10
N GLY A 255 1.68 2.18 -0.34
CA GLY A 255 2.14 1.38 -1.48
C GLY A 255 3.56 0.85 -1.26
N SER A 256 3.95 -0.18 -2.01
CA SER A 256 5.33 -0.67 -2.10
C SER A 256 5.67 -1.11 -3.53
N SER A 257 6.89 -0.81 -3.98
CA SER A 257 7.44 -1.39 -5.22
C SER A 257 8.14 -2.74 -5.00
N GLN A 258 8.20 -3.22 -3.75
CA GLN A 258 8.77 -4.53 -3.41
C GLN A 258 7.77 -5.65 -3.70
N GLY A 259 8.28 -6.80 -4.13
CA GLY A 259 7.50 -7.97 -4.48
C GLY A 259 7.31 -8.15 -5.99
N GLY A 260 6.56 -9.18 -6.38
CA GLY A 260 6.46 -9.63 -7.78
C GLY A 260 5.42 -8.91 -8.65
N HIS A 261 4.68 -7.94 -8.10
CA HIS A 261 3.63 -7.18 -8.81
C HIS A 261 2.63 -8.08 -9.57
N ASP A 262 2.26 -9.21 -8.99
CA ASP A 262 1.43 -10.24 -9.61
C ASP A 262 0.17 -10.58 -8.78
N GLY A 263 -0.11 -9.79 -7.74
CA GLY A 263 -1.28 -9.97 -6.89
C GLY A 263 -1.14 -11.06 -5.83
N ARG A 264 0.05 -11.68 -5.66
CA ARG A 264 0.27 -12.80 -4.73
C ARG A 264 1.08 -12.44 -3.47
N GLY A 265 1.31 -11.16 -3.19
CA GLY A 265 1.90 -10.68 -1.92
C GLY A 265 1.11 -11.10 -0.68
N ALA A 266 1.72 -11.12 0.51
CA ALA A 266 1.06 -11.59 1.72
C ALA A 266 -0.10 -10.67 2.14
N LEU A 267 0.15 -9.36 2.24
CA LEU A 267 -0.89 -8.36 2.49
C LEU A 267 -1.97 -8.41 1.42
N THR A 268 -1.57 -8.44 0.14
CA THR A 268 -2.47 -8.52 -1.01
C THR A 268 -3.45 -9.70 -0.93
N ASN A 269 -2.97 -10.88 -0.49
CA ASN A 269 -3.81 -12.05 -0.30
C ASN A 269 -4.84 -11.87 0.83
N ILE A 270 -4.44 -11.33 1.99
CA ILE A 270 -5.38 -11.09 3.10
C ILE A 270 -6.46 -10.11 2.66
N LEU A 271 -6.06 -8.99 2.06
CA LEU A 271 -7.01 -7.97 1.61
C LEU A 271 -7.98 -8.55 0.57
N SER A 272 -7.50 -9.44 -0.31
CA SER A 272 -8.37 -10.12 -1.27
C SER A 272 -9.38 -11.07 -0.63
N ILE A 273 -9.01 -11.73 0.47
CA ILE A 273 -9.93 -12.58 1.24
C ILE A 273 -10.99 -11.71 1.95
N TYR A 274 -10.56 -10.64 2.62
CA TYR A 274 -11.47 -9.76 3.37
C TYR A 274 -12.37 -8.92 2.47
N SER A 275 -11.98 -8.73 1.21
CA SER A 275 -12.81 -8.08 0.20
C SER A 275 -14.12 -8.85 -0.09
N GLY A 276 -14.19 -10.15 0.23
CA GLY A 276 -15.39 -10.98 0.07
C GLY A 276 -16.30 -11.02 1.31
N ILE A 277 -16.01 -10.25 2.36
CA ILE A 277 -16.86 -10.18 3.55
C ILE A 277 -17.96 -9.14 3.29
N PRO A 278 -19.26 -9.51 3.39
CA PRO A 278 -20.36 -8.56 3.26
C PRO A 278 -20.23 -7.37 4.23
N GLY A 279 -20.42 -6.17 3.70
CA GLY A 279 -20.28 -4.92 4.44
C GLY A 279 -18.84 -4.45 4.64
N PHE A 280 -17.82 -5.15 4.12
CA PHE A 280 -16.43 -4.76 4.28
C PHE A 280 -15.79 -4.43 2.92
N ILE A 281 -15.43 -3.16 2.74
CA ILE A 281 -14.98 -2.63 1.46
C ILE A 281 -13.52 -2.20 1.56
N ILE A 282 -12.65 -2.68 0.67
CA ILE A 282 -11.22 -2.32 0.68
C ILE A 282 -10.88 -1.50 -0.56
N CYS A 283 -10.40 -0.28 -0.33
CA CYS A 283 -9.96 0.68 -1.35
C CYS A 283 -8.46 0.96 -1.20
N LEU A 284 -7.72 0.77 -2.29
CA LEU A 284 -6.26 0.84 -2.34
C LEU A 284 -5.80 1.88 -3.34
N SER A 285 -4.71 2.57 -3.01
CA SER A 285 -4.00 3.42 -3.96
C SER A 285 -3.33 2.58 -5.06
N ALA A 286 -3.26 3.13 -6.27
CA ALA A 286 -2.49 2.51 -7.36
C ALA A 286 -0.97 2.64 -7.18
N GLY A 287 -0.50 3.66 -6.45
CA GLY A 287 0.90 4.05 -6.34
C GLY A 287 1.24 5.30 -7.15
N ASN A 288 2.39 5.90 -6.88
CA ASN A 288 2.85 7.16 -7.49
C ASN A 288 4.17 7.00 -8.27
N GLU A 289 4.37 5.85 -8.91
CA GLU A 289 5.65 5.48 -9.55
C GLU A 289 5.65 5.64 -11.09
N GLY A 290 4.54 6.09 -11.68
CA GLY A 290 4.32 6.08 -13.14
C GLY A 290 5.29 6.95 -13.95
N ASP A 291 5.88 7.98 -13.34
CA ASP A 291 6.84 8.90 -13.97
C ASP A 291 8.25 8.83 -13.36
N LYS A 292 8.48 7.89 -12.42
CA LYS A 292 9.71 7.85 -11.61
C LYS A 292 10.86 7.09 -12.26
N LYS A 293 10.62 6.44 -13.41
CA LYS A 293 11.62 5.63 -14.13
C LYS A 293 12.25 4.52 -13.28
N ARG A 294 11.45 3.94 -12.37
CA ARG A 294 11.88 2.91 -11.39
C ARG A 294 11.48 1.49 -11.77
N HIS A 295 11.00 1.30 -12.98
CA HIS A 295 10.68 -0.01 -13.53
C HIS A 295 11.33 -0.16 -14.91
N HIS A 296 11.88 -1.34 -15.18
CA HIS A 296 12.37 -1.75 -16.48
C HIS A 296 11.84 -3.15 -16.80
N SER A 297 11.28 -3.34 -18.00
CA SER A 297 10.84 -4.65 -18.47
C SER A 297 11.35 -4.90 -19.88
N ASN A 298 11.51 -6.18 -20.23
CA ASN A 298 11.72 -6.58 -21.61
C ASN A 298 11.32 -8.04 -21.85
N SER A 299 11.33 -8.42 -23.12
CA SER A 299 11.27 -9.82 -23.54
C SER A 299 12.58 -10.24 -24.21
N ILE A 300 12.93 -11.50 -24.07
CA ILE A 300 14.14 -12.09 -24.63
C ILE A 300 13.83 -13.46 -25.20
N THR A 301 14.22 -13.66 -26.46
CA THR A 301 14.08 -14.96 -27.15
C THR A 301 15.38 -15.77 -27.05
N PRO A 302 15.36 -17.11 -27.22
CA PRO A 302 16.56 -17.92 -27.14
C PRO A 302 17.64 -17.57 -28.18
N SER A 303 17.26 -16.95 -29.29
CA SER A 303 18.17 -16.50 -30.35
C SER A 303 18.71 -15.08 -30.13
N ASP A 304 18.20 -14.35 -29.14
CA ASP A 304 18.63 -13.00 -28.87
C ASP A 304 20.05 -12.99 -28.27
N ALA A 305 20.83 -11.97 -28.62
CA ALA A 305 21.99 -11.61 -27.80
C ALA A 305 21.52 -11.20 -26.39
N PRO A 306 22.40 -11.31 -25.37
CA PRO A 306 22.09 -10.82 -24.02
C PRO A 306 21.54 -9.39 -24.08
N LYS A 307 20.41 -9.15 -23.41
CA LYS A 307 19.82 -7.82 -23.32
C LYS A 307 20.61 -7.00 -22.32
N VAL A 308 20.72 -5.70 -22.54
CA VAL A 308 21.41 -4.79 -21.61
C VAL A 308 20.41 -3.81 -21.04
N PHE A 309 20.41 -3.64 -19.72
CA PHE A 309 19.80 -2.47 -19.10
C PHE A 309 20.86 -1.61 -18.43
N GLU A 310 20.58 -0.31 -18.39
CA GLU A 310 21.46 0.70 -17.85
C GLU A 310 20.76 1.39 -16.68
N LEU A 311 21.45 1.47 -15.55
CA LEU A 311 20.98 2.07 -14.31
C LEU A 311 21.86 3.27 -13.99
N ASN A 312 21.28 4.47 -13.96
CA ASN A 312 21.97 5.65 -13.44
C ASN A 312 21.87 5.59 -11.92
N ILE A 313 22.99 5.69 -11.22
CA ILE A 313 23.05 5.86 -9.76
C ILE A 313 23.50 7.28 -9.43
N GLY A 314 22.70 7.97 -8.61
CA GLY A 314 22.94 9.35 -8.20
C GLY A 314 24.16 9.53 -7.31
N VAL A 315 24.70 10.77 -7.26
CA VAL A 315 25.90 11.10 -6.47
C VAL A 315 25.71 11.02 -4.95
N GLN A 316 24.48 11.01 -4.47
CA GLN A 316 24.11 10.99 -3.05
C GLN A 316 23.33 9.72 -2.68
N GLU A 317 23.51 8.63 -3.42
CA GLU A 317 22.82 7.37 -3.14
C GLU A 317 23.56 6.57 -2.05
N PRO A 318 23.04 6.47 -0.81
CA PRO A 318 23.68 5.68 0.25
C PRO A 318 23.64 4.17 -0.05
N GLY A 319 22.62 3.73 -0.80
CA GLY A 319 22.38 2.34 -1.14
C GLY A 319 20.89 2.06 -1.28
N PHE A 320 20.55 0.92 -1.89
CA PHE A 320 19.17 0.55 -2.19
C PHE A 320 19.06 -0.94 -2.54
N SER A 321 17.85 -1.45 -2.56
CA SER A 321 17.53 -2.79 -3.09
C SER A 321 16.96 -2.70 -4.51
N MET A 322 17.26 -3.68 -5.36
CA MET A 322 16.71 -3.83 -6.71
C MET A 322 16.24 -5.27 -6.89
N GLU A 323 15.04 -5.45 -7.43
CA GLU A 323 14.42 -6.76 -7.59
C GLU A 323 14.23 -7.10 -9.06
N PHE A 324 14.88 -8.16 -9.52
CA PHE A 324 14.66 -8.75 -10.84
C PHE A 324 13.70 -9.93 -10.72
N TRP A 325 12.62 -9.91 -11.49
CA TRP A 325 11.62 -10.97 -11.53
C TRP A 325 11.53 -11.60 -12.93
N GLY A 326 11.91 -12.87 -13.02
CA GLY A 326 11.89 -13.66 -14.26
C GLY A 326 10.65 -14.54 -14.38
N ASN A 327 10.00 -14.54 -15.54
CA ASN A 327 8.84 -15.41 -15.78
C ASN A 327 9.25 -16.83 -16.21
N PRO A 328 8.67 -17.89 -15.62
CA PRO A 328 8.88 -19.26 -16.06
C PRO A 328 8.32 -19.48 -17.48
N PRO A 329 8.86 -20.45 -18.26
CA PRO A 329 9.85 -21.47 -17.87
C PRO A 329 11.30 -21.02 -18.03
N ASN A 330 11.53 -19.77 -18.42
CA ASN A 330 12.85 -19.21 -18.67
C ASN A 330 13.61 -18.96 -17.36
N ILE A 331 14.92 -19.11 -17.41
CA ILE A 331 15.82 -18.87 -16.29
C ILE A 331 16.80 -17.76 -16.66
N TYR A 332 16.95 -16.76 -15.81
CA TYR A 332 17.74 -15.58 -16.05
C TYR A 332 19.02 -15.56 -15.23
N SER A 333 19.96 -14.73 -15.62
CA SER A 333 21.19 -14.46 -14.88
C SER A 333 21.80 -13.18 -15.41
N ILE A 334 22.65 -12.57 -14.60
CA ILE A 334 23.21 -11.27 -14.89
C ILE A 334 24.73 -11.27 -14.75
N ASP A 335 25.38 -10.44 -15.58
CA ASP A 335 26.69 -9.90 -15.27
C ASP A 335 26.56 -8.42 -14.87
N ILE A 336 27.66 -7.84 -14.35
CA ILE A 336 27.66 -6.46 -13.86
C ILE A 336 28.89 -5.75 -14.41
N LEU A 337 28.68 -4.60 -15.03
CA LEU A 337 29.73 -3.66 -15.42
C LEU A 337 29.51 -2.35 -14.66
N SER A 338 30.50 -1.99 -13.85
CA SER A 338 30.47 -0.78 -13.04
C SER A 338 30.77 0.49 -13.86
N PRO A 339 30.50 1.69 -13.32
CA PRO A 339 30.80 2.96 -14.00
C PRO A 339 32.28 3.17 -14.29
N THR A 340 33.18 2.59 -13.50
CA THR A 340 34.63 2.70 -13.72
C THR A 340 35.17 1.66 -14.72
N GLY A 341 34.32 0.72 -15.17
CA GLY A 341 34.65 -0.32 -16.13
C GLY A 341 35.07 -1.65 -15.51
N GLU A 342 34.90 -1.84 -14.20
CA GLU A 342 35.11 -3.14 -13.56
C GLU A 342 33.98 -4.11 -13.94
N PHE A 343 34.38 -5.31 -14.35
CA PHE A 343 33.46 -6.32 -14.84
C PHE A 343 33.38 -7.52 -13.89
N ILE A 344 32.17 -7.80 -13.43
CA ILE A 344 31.83 -8.99 -12.66
C ILE A 344 31.23 -9.99 -13.64
N PRO A 345 31.85 -11.17 -13.83
CA PRO A 345 31.34 -12.20 -14.72
C PRO A 345 29.93 -12.64 -14.34
N ARG A 346 29.26 -13.27 -15.31
CA ARG A 346 27.93 -13.86 -15.13
C ARG A 346 27.84 -14.67 -13.84
N ILE A 347 26.92 -14.28 -12.97
CA ILE A 347 26.62 -14.99 -11.74
C ILE A 347 25.81 -16.24 -12.12
N PRO A 348 26.26 -17.46 -11.77
CA PRO A 348 25.65 -18.70 -12.24
C PRO A 348 24.24 -18.88 -11.66
N GLU A 349 23.35 -19.50 -12.44
CA GLU A 349 21.99 -19.80 -11.99
C GLU A 349 22.04 -20.89 -10.90
N SER A 350 21.28 -20.71 -9.82
CA SER A 350 21.23 -21.65 -8.70
C SER A 350 19.79 -21.87 -8.23
N LEU A 351 19.52 -22.93 -7.46
CA LEU A 351 18.19 -23.06 -6.82
C LEU A 351 17.98 -21.95 -5.80
N LYS A 352 18.97 -21.77 -4.92
CA LYS A 352 19.13 -20.68 -3.97
C LYS A 352 20.62 -20.43 -3.78
N SER A 353 21.07 -19.19 -3.89
CA SER A 353 22.45 -18.81 -3.57
C SER A 353 22.53 -17.38 -3.09
N HIS A 354 23.58 -17.11 -2.32
CA HIS A 354 23.98 -15.79 -1.90
C HIS A 354 25.42 -15.54 -2.36
N GLN A 355 25.68 -14.37 -2.93
CA GLN A 355 27.02 -13.93 -3.33
C GLN A 355 27.22 -12.46 -2.99
N LEU A 356 28.28 -12.16 -2.24
CA LEU A 356 28.75 -10.78 -2.07
C LEU A 356 29.69 -10.42 -3.23
N VAL A 357 29.27 -9.45 -4.04
CA VAL A 357 30.06 -8.87 -5.12
C VAL A 357 30.82 -7.66 -4.60
N SER A 358 32.12 -7.61 -4.88
CA SER A 358 33.02 -6.50 -4.53
C SER A 358 33.88 -6.12 -5.72
N PHE A 359 34.38 -4.88 -5.69
CA PHE A 359 35.13 -4.24 -6.75
C PHE A 359 36.50 -3.82 -6.22
N LEU A 360 37.53 -3.83 -7.08
CA LEU A 360 38.92 -3.55 -6.70
C LEU A 360 39.19 -2.05 -6.55
N TYR A 361 38.55 -1.23 -7.38
CA TYR A 361 38.75 0.22 -7.47
C TYR A 361 37.55 1.02 -6.96
N GLU A 362 36.50 0.34 -6.51
CA GLU A 362 35.27 0.94 -6.01
C GLU A 362 34.94 0.46 -4.60
N ARG A 363 34.21 1.29 -3.85
CA ARG A 363 33.72 0.93 -2.51
C ARG A 363 32.39 0.19 -2.52
N ALA A 364 31.77 0.10 -3.69
CA ALA A 364 30.49 -0.55 -3.86
C ALA A 364 30.58 -2.01 -3.38
N LEU A 365 29.57 -2.45 -2.65
CA LEU A 365 29.32 -3.86 -2.36
C LEU A 365 27.91 -4.18 -2.81
N ILE A 366 27.70 -5.35 -3.39
CA ILE A 366 26.38 -5.79 -3.82
C ILE A 366 26.13 -7.19 -3.28
N ASP A 367 25.17 -7.33 -2.36
CA ASP A 367 24.63 -8.64 -1.99
C ASP A 367 23.69 -9.09 -3.11
N VAL A 368 23.98 -10.24 -3.71
CA VAL A 368 23.18 -10.85 -4.77
C VAL A 368 22.59 -12.16 -4.24
N ASP A 369 21.29 -12.15 -4.00
CA ASP A 369 20.52 -13.33 -3.62
C ASP A 369 19.73 -13.82 -4.83
N TYR A 370 19.98 -15.07 -5.20
CA TYR A 370 19.30 -15.72 -6.32
C TYR A 370 18.33 -16.77 -5.78
N GLN A 371 17.08 -16.75 -6.26
CA GLN A 371 16.07 -17.77 -5.97
C GLN A 371 15.36 -18.17 -7.27
N LEU A 372 15.55 -19.41 -7.71
CA LEU A 372 14.92 -19.88 -8.95
C LEU A 372 13.38 -19.92 -8.86
N ILE A 373 12.88 -20.26 -7.68
CA ILE A 373 11.44 -20.33 -7.38
C ILE A 373 11.22 -19.65 -6.04
N GLU A 374 10.76 -18.41 -6.08
CA GLU A 374 10.26 -17.71 -4.90
C GLU A 374 8.90 -18.31 -4.48
N SER A 375 8.70 -18.51 -3.18
CA SER A 375 7.65 -19.38 -2.64
C SER A 375 6.21 -18.92 -2.86
N ARG A 376 5.96 -17.62 -3.08
CA ARG A 376 4.61 -17.07 -3.30
C ARG A 376 4.30 -16.89 -4.78
N THR A 377 5.25 -16.31 -5.50
CA THR A 377 5.12 -15.97 -6.93
C THR A 377 5.46 -17.16 -7.83
N SER A 378 6.15 -18.18 -7.33
CA SER A 378 6.69 -19.27 -8.15
C SER A 378 7.54 -18.80 -9.35
N ALA A 379 8.00 -17.54 -9.29
CA ALA A 379 8.83 -16.91 -10.30
C ALA A 379 10.28 -16.87 -9.80
N GLU A 380 11.19 -16.63 -10.72
CA GLU A 380 12.58 -16.37 -10.38
C GLU A 380 12.73 -14.97 -9.79
N LEU A 381 13.52 -14.87 -8.72
CA LEU A 381 13.94 -13.62 -8.10
C LEU A 381 15.47 -13.53 -8.08
N ILE A 382 16.01 -12.40 -8.55
CA ILE A 382 17.36 -11.95 -8.24
C ILE A 382 17.23 -10.66 -7.45
N LEU A 383 17.53 -10.71 -6.15
CA LEU A 383 17.55 -9.56 -5.27
C LEU A 383 18.98 -9.03 -5.20
N LEU A 384 19.16 -7.77 -5.58
CA LEU A 384 20.43 -7.06 -5.45
C LEU A 384 20.30 -5.99 -4.37
N ARG A 385 21.22 -5.95 -3.42
CA ARG A 385 21.27 -4.92 -2.37
C ARG A 385 22.60 -4.19 -2.46
N PHE A 386 22.54 -2.93 -2.89
CA PHE A 386 23.69 -2.06 -3.15
C PHE A 386 24.07 -1.29 -1.90
N HIS A 387 25.31 -1.44 -1.45
CA HIS A 387 25.89 -0.67 -0.36
C HIS A 387 26.95 0.28 -0.89
N ASN A 388 26.82 1.59 -0.59
CA ASN A 388 27.73 2.64 -1.05
C ASN A 388 28.03 2.56 -2.56
N PRO A 389 27.00 2.46 -3.43
CA PRO A 389 27.22 2.28 -4.85
C PRO A 389 27.97 3.47 -5.47
N THR A 390 28.89 3.19 -6.39
CA THR A 390 29.59 4.23 -7.13
C THR A 390 28.61 4.98 -8.04
N PRO A 391 28.57 6.33 -7.99
CA PRO A 391 27.71 7.11 -8.88
C PRO A 391 28.07 6.92 -10.36
N GLY A 392 27.05 7.00 -11.22
CA GLY A 392 27.21 6.89 -12.67
C GLY A 392 26.37 5.76 -13.28
N ILE A 393 26.70 5.41 -14.53
CA ILE A 393 25.92 4.44 -15.29
C ILE A 393 26.49 3.04 -15.06
N TRP A 394 25.69 2.21 -14.40
CA TRP A 394 25.90 0.77 -14.29
C TRP A 394 25.25 0.04 -15.46
N LYS A 395 25.88 -1.00 -15.97
CA LYS A 395 25.32 -1.84 -17.03
C LYS A 395 25.23 -3.28 -16.58
N PHE A 396 24.14 -3.94 -16.96
CA PHE A 396 23.87 -5.32 -16.62
C PHE A 396 23.47 -6.06 -17.90
N HIS A 397 24.17 -7.13 -18.26
CA HIS A 397 23.73 -8.00 -19.34
C HIS A 397 22.88 -9.13 -18.76
N ILE A 398 21.71 -9.33 -19.35
CA ILE A 398 20.75 -10.34 -18.98
C ILE A 398 20.85 -11.49 -19.97
N TYR A 399 21.16 -12.66 -19.42
CA TYR A 399 21.21 -13.91 -20.13
C TYR A 399 19.94 -14.70 -19.84
N ASN A 400 19.38 -15.32 -20.87
CA ASN A 400 18.21 -16.17 -20.77
C ASN A 400 18.58 -17.60 -21.16
N ARG A 401 18.27 -18.55 -20.28
CA ARG A 401 18.31 -19.97 -20.53
C ARG A 401 16.88 -20.51 -20.59
N GLY A 402 16.37 -20.66 -21.80
CA GLY A 402 15.06 -21.23 -22.06
C GLY A 402 14.88 -21.57 -23.54
N ASN A 403 13.83 -22.31 -23.86
CA ASN A 403 13.50 -22.71 -25.24
C ASN A 403 12.37 -21.87 -25.85
N THR A 404 11.85 -20.91 -25.09
CA THR A 404 10.72 -20.03 -25.46
C THR A 404 11.08 -18.57 -25.25
N ALA A 405 10.28 -17.67 -25.82
CA ALA A 405 10.36 -16.26 -25.45
C ALA A 405 10.02 -16.11 -23.95
N GLY A 406 10.90 -15.43 -23.22
CA GLY A 406 10.72 -15.11 -21.82
C GLY A 406 10.51 -13.61 -21.62
N ALA A 407 9.82 -13.23 -20.55
CA ALA A 407 9.70 -11.85 -20.10
C ALA A 407 10.26 -11.70 -18.68
N TYR A 408 10.81 -10.54 -18.39
CA TYR A 408 11.30 -10.17 -17.07
C TYR A 408 10.92 -8.73 -16.74
N ASN A 409 10.90 -8.43 -15.45
CA ASN A 409 10.65 -7.09 -14.92
C ASN A 409 11.67 -6.80 -13.81
N ILE A 410 12.07 -5.55 -13.68
CA ILE A 410 13.05 -5.10 -12.70
C ILE A 410 12.51 -3.83 -12.05
N TRP A 411 12.39 -3.85 -10.73
CA TRP A 411 11.93 -2.69 -9.96
C TRP A 411 13.02 -2.18 -9.02
N LEU A 412 13.09 -0.85 -8.93
CA LEU A 412 13.75 -0.13 -7.86
C LEU A 412 12.73 0.18 -6.74
N PRO A 413 13.18 0.58 -5.55
CA PRO A 413 12.30 0.96 -4.45
C PRO A 413 11.46 2.17 -4.83
N MET A 414 10.31 2.33 -4.19
CA MET A 414 9.40 3.43 -4.46
C MET A 414 9.97 4.79 -4.02
N ASN A 415 9.23 5.86 -4.32
CA ASN A 415 9.59 7.21 -3.93
C ASN A 415 9.84 7.33 -2.42
N GLY A 416 10.93 8.03 -2.06
CA GLY A 416 11.38 8.20 -0.68
C GLY A 416 12.29 7.07 -0.17
N PHE A 417 12.25 5.88 -0.76
CA PHE A 417 13.12 4.76 -0.36
C PHE A 417 14.42 4.70 -1.16
N ILE A 418 14.49 5.48 -2.24
CA ILE A 418 15.66 5.66 -3.10
C ILE A 418 15.69 7.11 -3.57
N THR A 419 16.87 7.63 -3.93
CA THR A 419 16.98 9.01 -4.45
C THR A 419 16.31 9.15 -5.82
N ASN A 420 15.88 10.36 -6.18
CA ASN A 420 15.29 10.65 -7.49
C ASN A 420 16.32 10.62 -8.63
N ASP A 421 17.61 10.70 -8.30
CA ASP A 421 18.71 10.66 -9.27
C ASP A 421 19.14 9.22 -9.60
N THR A 422 18.58 8.21 -8.92
CA THR A 422 18.80 6.80 -9.23
C THR A 422 17.62 6.22 -10.00
N TYR A 423 17.81 5.89 -11.28
CA TYR A 423 16.73 5.49 -12.20
C TYR A 423 17.24 4.71 -13.42
N PHE A 424 16.33 3.98 -14.08
CA PHE A 424 16.65 3.29 -15.34
C PHE A 424 16.69 4.26 -16.52
N LEU A 425 17.73 4.20 -17.34
CA LEU A 425 17.83 5.01 -18.56
C LEU A 425 16.75 4.63 -19.58
N GLN A 426 16.39 3.34 -19.62
CA GLN A 426 15.34 2.78 -20.47
C GLN A 426 14.20 2.24 -19.60
N ALA A 427 13.48 3.13 -18.93
CA ALA A 427 12.36 2.72 -18.07
C ALA A 427 11.11 2.33 -18.87
N ASP A 428 10.35 1.37 -18.35
CA ASP A 428 8.98 1.08 -18.77
C ASP A 428 8.00 1.81 -17.82
N PRO A 429 7.17 2.74 -18.33
CA PRO A 429 6.22 3.48 -17.49
C PRO A 429 5.05 2.63 -16.99
N TYR A 430 4.86 1.42 -17.51
CA TYR A 430 3.78 0.53 -17.15
C TYR A 430 4.22 -0.58 -16.18
N THR A 431 3.26 -1.35 -15.65
CA THR A 431 3.51 -2.38 -14.61
C THR A 431 4.15 -1.77 -13.36
N THR A 432 3.68 -0.58 -12.98
CA THR A 432 4.16 0.21 -11.84
C THR A 432 3.17 0.25 -10.69
N ILE A 433 2.05 -0.48 -10.79
CA ILE A 433 1.04 -0.59 -9.73
C ILE A 433 1.68 -1.18 -8.48
N THR A 434 1.73 -0.41 -7.40
CA THR A 434 2.38 -0.83 -6.17
C THR A 434 1.53 -1.85 -5.41
N SER A 435 2.18 -2.80 -4.73
CA SER A 435 1.53 -3.63 -3.71
C SER A 435 0.94 -2.72 -2.61
N PRO A 436 -0.26 -2.99 -2.05
CA PRO A 436 -1.12 -4.14 -2.33
C PRO A 436 -2.15 -3.87 -3.45
N GLY A 437 -2.05 -2.73 -4.15
CA GLY A 437 -2.93 -2.32 -5.24
C GLY A 437 -2.89 -3.27 -6.46
N ASP A 438 -1.94 -4.20 -6.51
CA ASP A 438 -1.85 -5.27 -7.50
C ASP A 438 -2.81 -6.46 -7.23
N GLY A 439 -3.53 -6.47 -6.10
CA GLY A 439 -4.43 -7.56 -5.71
C GLY A 439 -5.74 -7.65 -6.48
N THR A 440 -6.19 -8.85 -6.80
CA THR A 440 -7.35 -9.09 -7.67
C THR A 440 -8.67 -8.51 -7.13
N THR A 441 -8.98 -8.71 -5.86
CA THR A 441 -10.32 -8.42 -5.29
C THR A 441 -10.50 -7.00 -4.75
N PRO A 442 -9.52 -6.37 -4.07
CA PRO A 442 -9.65 -4.99 -3.59
C PRO A 442 -9.81 -3.98 -4.73
N ILE A 443 -10.43 -2.82 -4.47
CA ILE A 443 -10.59 -1.75 -5.48
C ILE A 443 -9.31 -0.92 -5.54
N THR A 444 -8.60 -0.94 -6.66
CA THR A 444 -7.39 -0.13 -6.86
C THR A 444 -7.71 1.11 -7.69
N VAL A 445 -7.27 2.26 -7.19
CA VAL A 445 -7.71 3.56 -7.70
C VAL A 445 -6.52 4.40 -8.16
N THR A 446 -6.59 4.87 -9.41
CA THR A 446 -5.67 5.89 -9.93
C THR A 446 -6.22 7.29 -9.74
N ALA A 447 -5.35 8.29 -9.83
CA ALA A 447 -5.70 9.69 -9.64
C ALA A 447 -5.83 10.41 -10.99
N TYR A 448 -6.83 11.28 -11.09
CA TYR A 448 -6.94 12.27 -12.16
C TYR A 448 -7.16 13.66 -11.58
N ASN A 449 -6.91 14.67 -12.41
CA ASN A 449 -7.20 16.07 -12.13
C ASN A 449 -8.62 16.41 -12.60
N PRO A 450 -9.55 16.73 -11.68
CA PRO A 450 -10.92 17.09 -12.03
C PRO A 450 -11.10 18.41 -12.77
N ASP A 451 -10.11 19.32 -12.79
CA ASP A 451 -10.21 20.59 -13.52
C ASP A 451 -10.23 20.38 -15.03
N ASN A 452 -9.53 19.34 -15.51
CA ASN A 452 -9.25 19.15 -16.93
C ASN A 452 -9.35 17.69 -17.40
N ASP A 453 -9.88 16.79 -16.56
CA ASP A 453 -10.01 15.36 -16.83
C ASP A 453 -8.68 14.68 -17.28
N SER A 454 -7.52 15.17 -16.80
CA SER A 454 -6.21 14.59 -17.11
C SER A 454 -5.72 13.61 -16.05
N LEU A 455 -5.03 12.56 -16.47
CA LEU A 455 -4.43 11.59 -15.55
C LEU A 455 -3.31 12.25 -14.73
N TYR A 456 -3.22 11.93 -13.44
CA TYR A 456 -2.06 12.30 -12.64
C TYR A 456 -0.80 11.66 -13.23
N LEU A 457 0.19 12.47 -13.61
CA LEU A 457 1.41 11.99 -14.28
C LEU A 457 2.15 10.95 -13.44
N GLY A 458 2.21 11.16 -12.13
CA GLY A 458 2.85 10.24 -11.20
C GLY A 458 2.06 8.96 -10.95
N ALA A 459 0.78 8.87 -11.34
CA ALA A 459 -0.01 7.69 -11.05
C ALA A 459 0.59 6.43 -11.69
N SER A 460 0.77 5.41 -10.87
CA SER A 460 1.18 4.08 -11.31
C SER A 460 0.18 3.49 -12.30
N LYS A 461 0.71 2.72 -13.25
CA LYS A 461 -0.02 2.21 -14.41
C LYS A 461 0.10 0.70 -14.46
N GLY A 462 -0.99 0.02 -14.72
CA GLY A 462 -0.98 -1.44 -14.83
C GLY A 462 -0.59 -1.88 -16.22
N TYR A 463 -1.00 -3.07 -16.66
CA TYR A 463 -1.55 -4.15 -15.83
C TYR A 463 -0.49 -4.69 -14.85
N THR A 464 -0.89 -5.60 -13.97
CA THR A 464 0.08 -6.35 -13.16
C THR A 464 1.00 -7.17 -14.06
N ARG A 465 2.08 -7.73 -13.50
CA ARG A 465 3.02 -8.59 -14.23
C ARG A 465 2.32 -9.78 -14.90
N ASP A 466 1.27 -10.30 -14.28
CA ASP A 466 0.45 -11.41 -14.78
C ASP A 466 -0.76 -10.94 -15.62
N GLY A 467 -0.82 -9.66 -15.97
CA GLY A 467 -1.85 -9.11 -16.85
C GLY A 467 -3.21 -8.83 -16.19
N ILE A 468 -3.28 -8.81 -14.85
CA ILE A 468 -4.50 -8.45 -14.13
C ILE A 468 -4.77 -6.96 -14.33
N ILE A 469 -6.00 -6.62 -14.68
CA ILE A 469 -6.42 -5.25 -14.96
C ILE A 469 -6.36 -4.44 -13.67
N LYS A 470 -5.39 -3.52 -13.63
CA LYS A 470 -5.19 -2.50 -12.61
C LYS A 470 -4.75 -1.19 -13.30
N PRO A 471 -5.06 -0.01 -12.74
CA PRO A 471 -6.09 0.22 -11.71
C PRO A 471 -7.48 -0.22 -12.22
N GLU A 472 -8.49 -0.34 -11.35
CA GLU A 472 -9.86 -0.53 -11.83
C GLU A 472 -10.54 0.77 -12.21
N LEU A 473 -10.27 1.85 -11.48
CA LEU A 473 -11.02 3.10 -11.60
C LEU A 473 -10.09 4.30 -11.42
N ALA A 474 -10.50 5.44 -11.97
CA ALA A 474 -9.90 6.73 -11.68
C ALA A 474 -10.83 7.58 -10.80
N ALA A 475 -10.28 8.25 -9.79
CA ALA A 475 -10.99 9.20 -8.94
C ALA A 475 -10.20 10.51 -8.76
N PRO A 476 -10.85 11.61 -8.34
CA PRO A 476 -10.17 12.87 -8.04
C PRO A 476 -9.02 12.66 -7.06
N GLY A 477 -7.81 13.04 -7.47
CA GLY A 477 -6.60 12.86 -6.66
C GLY A 477 -5.51 13.88 -6.93
N VAL A 478 -5.80 14.96 -7.67
CA VAL A 478 -4.87 16.06 -7.94
C VAL A 478 -5.48 17.36 -7.46
N ASN A 479 -4.72 18.12 -6.68
CA ASN A 479 -5.11 19.40 -6.08
C ASN A 479 -6.44 19.36 -5.31
N ILE A 480 -6.63 18.30 -4.52
CA ILE A 480 -7.84 18.10 -3.72
C ILE A 480 -7.65 18.76 -2.36
N VAL A 481 -8.65 19.55 -1.93
CA VAL A 481 -8.66 20.16 -0.60
C VAL A 481 -8.76 19.09 0.47
N ALA A 482 -7.89 19.16 1.46
CA ALA A 482 -7.90 18.29 2.62
C ALA A 482 -7.52 19.06 3.91
N PRO A 483 -7.94 18.58 5.08
CA PRO A 483 -7.58 19.18 6.36
C PRO A 483 -6.08 19.03 6.65
N THR A 484 -5.52 20.02 7.33
CA THR A 484 -4.15 20.04 7.83
C THR A 484 -4.12 19.97 9.36
N LEU A 485 -2.93 19.69 9.92
CA LEU A 485 -2.72 19.53 11.38
C LEU A 485 -2.88 20.84 12.17
N ASP A 486 -2.92 21.99 11.51
CA ASP A 486 -3.15 23.31 12.12
C ASP A 486 -4.63 23.73 12.08
N ASN A 487 -5.55 22.79 11.84
CA ASN A 487 -6.98 23.00 11.60
C ASN A 487 -7.28 23.85 10.35
N GLY A 488 -6.30 24.00 9.46
CA GLY A 488 -6.46 24.61 8.16
C GLY A 488 -6.91 23.61 7.10
N PHE A 489 -6.82 24.07 5.85
CA PHE A 489 -7.03 23.25 4.67
C PHE A 489 -5.93 23.56 3.65
N SER A 490 -5.40 22.53 3.02
CA SER A 490 -4.46 22.67 1.92
C SER A 490 -4.79 21.72 0.78
N SER A 491 -4.14 21.97 -0.36
CA SER A 491 -4.32 21.20 -1.57
C SER A 491 -3.35 20.03 -1.56
N SER A 492 -3.82 18.82 -1.87
CA SER A 492 -3.00 17.61 -1.85
C SER A 492 -3.18 16.78 -3.13
N THR A 493 -2.15 16.00 -3.47
CA THR A 493 -2.08 15.20 -4.70
C THR A 493 -1.55 13.79 -4.43
N GLY A 494 -2.16 12.78 -5.04
CA GLY A 494 -1.71 11.39 -5.01
C GLY A 494 -2.82 10.37 -5.24
N THR A 495 -2.43 9.12 -5.48
CA THR A 495 -3.38 8.02 -5.65
C THR A 495 -4.01 7.56 -4.33
N GLY A 496 -3.38 7.83 -3.18
CA GLY A 496 -4.00 7.63 -1.86
C GLY A 496 -5.23 8.51 -1.64
N ILE A 497 -5.21 9.77 -2.09
CA ILE A 497 -6.37 10.67 -2.06
C ILE A 497 -7.51 10.14 -2.92
N ALA A 498 -7.19 9.62 -4.11
CA ALA A 498 -8.18 9.01 -4.98
C ALA A 498 -8.80 7.75 -4.33
N ALA A 499 -8.00 6.94 -3.64
CA ALA A 499 -8.49 5.79 -2.88
C ALA A 499 -9.41 6.22 -1.70
N ALA A 500 -9.03 7.26 -0.96
CA ALA A 500 -9.86 7.84 0.10
C ALA A 500 -11.20 8.35 -0.44
N HIS A 501 -11.20 8.99 -1.61
CA HIS A 501 -12.44 9.40 -2.28
C HIS A 501 -13.34 8.18 -2.56
N ILE A 502 -12.79 7.11 -3.15
CA ILE A 502 -13.56 5.89 -3.42
C ILE A 502 -14.04 5.21 -2.13
N ALA A 503 -13.27 5.23 -1.04
CA ALA A 503 -13.69 4.70 0.25
C ALA A 503 -14.90 5.46 0.81
N GLY A 504 -14.94 6.78 0.66
CA GLY A 504 -16.12 7.58 1.01
C GLY A 504 -17.34 7.29 0.11
N ILE A 505 -17.12 7.09 -1.20
CA ILE A 505 -18.18 6.65 -2.13
C ILE A 505 -18.71 5.27 -1.72
N ALA A 506 -17.83 4.36 -1.34
CA ALA A 506 -18.20 3.04 -0.84
C ALA A 506 -19.03 3.15 0.45
N ALA A 507 -18.71 4.08 1.36
CA ALA A 507 -19.51 4.31 2.55
C ALA A 507 -20.95 4.78 2.21
N ILE A 508 -21.11 5.67 1.23
CA ILE A 508 -22.44 6.06 0.71
C ILE A 508 -23.19 4.86 0.13
N MET A 509 -22.50 4.00 -0.62
CA MET A 509 -23.11 2.80 -1.20
C MET A 509 -23.48 1.76 -0.14
N LEU A 510 -22.71 1.63 0.95
CA LEU A 510 -23.03 0.77 2.09
C LEU A 510 -24.24 1.27 2.87
N GLU A 511 -24.41 2.60 3.01
CA GLU A 511 -25.63 3.16 3.60
C GLU A 511 -26.85 2.75 2.76
N TRP A 512 -26.76 2.92 1.44
CA TRP A 512 -27.84 2.51 0.54
C TRP A 512 -28.08 1.00 0.56
N GLY A 513 -27.05 0.19 0.38
CA GLY A 513 -27.18 -1.26 0.25
C GLY A 513 -27.60 -1.93 1.55
N ILE A 514 -26.85 -1.68 2.62
CA ILE A 514 -26.97 -2.45 3.87
C ILE A 514 -27.87 -1.73 4.86
N ILE A 515 -27.60 -0.45 5.17
CA ILE A 515 -28.35 0.28 6.20
C ILE A 515 -29.81 0.47 5.79
N ARG A 516 -30.06 0.80 4.51
CA ARG A 516 -31.43 0.93 3.96
C ARG A 516 -32.00 -0.38 3.42
N GLY A 517 -31.20 -1.44 3.36
CA GLY A 517 -31.65 -2.80 3.03
C GLY A 517 -31.90 -3.06 1.54
N PHE A 518 -31.40 -2.23 0.62
CA PHE A 518 -31.58 -2.45 -0.83
C PHE A 518 -30.69 -3.57 -1.40
N TYR A 519 -29.54 -3.82 -0.78
CA TYR A 519 -28.62 -4.91 -1.12
C TYR A 519 -27.79 -5.31 0.12
N PRO A 520 -28.29 -6.21 0.98
CA PRO A 520 -27.63 -6.56 2.26
C PRO A 520 -26.27 -7.27 2.11
N ASP A 521 -26.05 -8.01 1.01
CA ASP A 521 -24.84 -8.79 0.78
C ASP A 521 -23.73 -7.99 0.05
N MET A 522 -23.73 -6.66 0.22
CA MET A 522 -22.81 -5.79 -0.53
C MET A 522 -21.39 -5.89 0.03
N ASP A 523 -20.48 -6.46 -0.76
CA ASP A 523 -19.05 -6.57 -0.45
C ASP A 523 -18.19 -5.72 -1.42
N THR A 524 -16.86 -5.84 -1.32
CA THR A 524 -15.93 -5.08 -2.18
C THR A 524 -16.14 -5.41 -3.66
N GLU A 525 -16.38 -6.68 -3.99
CA GLU A 525 -16.50 -7.13 -5.38
C GLU A 525 -17.79 -6.61 -6.02
N VAL A 526 -18.89 -6.59 -5.27
CA VAL A 526 -20.18 -6.04 -5.67
C VAL A 526 -20.05 -4.53 -5.92
N ILE A 527 -19.50 -3.77 -4.96
CA ILE A 527 -19.29 -2.32 -5.13
C ILE A 527 -18.38 -2.05 -6.32
N LYS A 528 -17.25 -2.75 -6.42
CA LYS A 528 -16.31 -2.64 -7.55
C LYS A 528 -17.03 -2.78 -8.89
N LYS A 529 -17.86 -3.82 -9.05
CA LYS A 529 -18.61 -4.08 -10.29
C LYS A 529 -19.61 -2.97 -10.61
N TYR A 530 -20.31 -2.43 -9.61
CA TYR A 530 -21.22 -1.31 -9.82
C TYR A 530 -20.47 -0.03 -10.23
N LEU A 531 -19.39 0.30 -9.54
CA LEU A 531 -18.53 1.44 -9.90
C LEU A 531 -17.99 1.30 -11.32
N ILE A 532 -17.51 0.11 -11.71
CA ILE A 532 -17.04 -0.18 -13.07
C ILE A 532 -18.17 0.03 -14.10
N ARG A 533 -19.38 -0.50 -13.86
CA ARG A 533 -20.50 -0.33 -14.80
C ARG A 533 -20.89 1.13 -14.97
N GLY A 534 -20.91 1.89 -13.88
CA GLY A 534 -21.24 3.31 -13.88
C GLY A 534 -20.11 4.23 -14.36
N ALA A 535 -18.87 3.75 -14.51
CA ALA A 535 -17.73 4.61 -14.83
C ALA A 535 -17.91 5.40 -16.15
N LYS A 536 -17.59 6.70 -16.10
CA LYS A 536 -17.50 7.59 -17.27
C LYS A 536 -16.28 7.19 -18.10
N ARG A 537 -16.49 7.04 -19.41
CA ARG A 537 -15.46 6.64 -20.38
C ARG A 537 -15.36 7.67 -21.49
N SER A 538 -14.14 7.93 -21.93
CA SER A 538 -13.89 8.76 -23.10
C SER A 538 -14.10 7.96 -24.38
N ASN A 539 -14.80 8.51 -25.37
CA ASN A 539 -15.06 7.81 -26.64
C ASN A 539 -13.81 7.66 -27.53
N ILE A 540 -12.71 8.33 -27.18
CA ILE A 540 -11.45 8.28 -27.94
C ILE A 540 -10.43 7.29 -27.36
N LEU A 541 -10.72 6.68 -26.20
CA LEU A 541 -9.85 5.70 -25.55
C LEU A 541 -10.52 4.33 -25.57
N GLN A 542 -9.71 3.28 -25.64
CA GLN A 542 -10.17 1.91 -25.42
C GLN A 542 -10.18 1.60 -23.93
N TYR A 543 -11.22 0.92 -23.45
CA TYR A 543 -11.34 0.46 -22.06
C TYR A 543 -11.58 -1.06 -22.01
N PRO A 544 -11.11 -1.74 -20.95
CA PRO A 544 -10.21 -1.21 -19.93
C PRO A 544 -8.81 -0.92 -20.51
N ASN A 545 -8.07 -0.01 -19.91
CA ASN A 545 -6.68 0.27 -20.28
C ASN A 545 -5.77 0.40 -19.05
N ARG A 546 -4.46 0.43 -19.30
CA ARG A 546 -3.39 0.43 -18.28
C ARG A 546 -3.34 1.71 -17.43
N ASP A 547 -3.92 2.80 -17.93
CA ASP A 547 -3.84 4.13 -17.33
C ASP A 547 -5.08 4.45 -16.47
N TRP A 548 -6.28 4.28 -17.04
CA TRP A 548 -7.57 4.67 -16.47
C TRP A 548 -8.40 3.49 -15.94
N GLY A 549 -7.90 2.26 -16.07
CA GLY A 549 -8.68 1.08 -15.75
C GLY A 549 -9.95 1.00 -16.59
N TYR A 550 -11.10 0.93 -15.94
CA TYR A 550 -12.41 0.91 -16.57
C TYR A 550 -13.05 2.29 -16.76
N GLY A 551 -12.43 3.38 -16.29
CA GLY A 551 -12.94 4.75 -16.45
C GLY A 551 -12.92 5.58 -15.16
N ILE A 552 -13.45 6.79 -15.26
CA ILE A 552 -13.60 7.73 -14.14
C ILE A 552 -14.85 7.36 -13.36
N VAL A 553 -14.76 7.31 -12.03
CA VAL A 553 -15.92 7.07 -11.17
C VAL A 553 -17.02 8.10 -11.41
N ASP A 554 -18.26 7.63 -11.55
CA ASP A 554 -19.45 8.47 -11.66
C ASP A 554 -20.58 7.83 -10.85
N ILE A 555 -20.70 8.24 -9.58
CA ILE A 555 -21.68 7.69 -8.64
C ILE A 555 -23.13 7.89 -9.12
N TYR A 556 -23.44 8.99 -9.82
CA TYR A 556 -24.77 9.20 -10.37
C TYR A 556 -25.11 8.16 -11.43
N ASN A 557 -24.16 7.92 -12.33
CA ASN A 557 -24.35 6.92 -13.36
C ASN A 557 -24.42 5.50 -12.77
N VAL A 558 -23.69 5.21 -11.68
CA VAL A 558 -23.83 3.94 -10.93
C VAL A 558 -25.28 3.71 -10.51
N PHE A 559 -25.90 4.68 -9.84
CA PHE A 559 -27.29 4.54 -9.41
C PHE A 559 -28.30 4.56 -10.57
N ASN A 560 -27.99 5.27 -11.65
CA ASN A 560 -28.81 5.21 -12.87
C ASN A 560 -28.80 3.80 -13.47
N VAL A 561 -27.63 3.16 -13.55
CA VAL A 561 -27.48 1.78 -14.02
C VAL A 561 -28.24 0.82 -13.11
N LEU A 562 -28.10 0.96 -11.79
CA LEU A 562 -28.84 0.18 -10.79
C LEU A 562 -30.36 0.29 -10.99
N ARG A 563 -30.87 1.49 -11.25
CA ARG A 563 -32.30 1.74 -11.49
C ARG A 563 -32.82 1.02 -12.75
N THR A 564 -32.03 0.99 -13.82
CA THR A 564 -32.39 0.25 -15.04
C THR A 564 -32.39 -1.25 -14.83
N ASP A 565 -31.43 -1.78 -14.07
CA ASP A 565 -31.29 -3.22 -13.84
C ASP A 565 -32.30 -3.75 -12.80
N PHE A 566 -32.78 -2.89 -11.89
CA PHE A 566 -33.73 -3.24 -10.84
C PHE A 566 -34.88 -2.21 -10.75
N PRO A 567 -35.88 -2.27 -11.66
CA PRO A 567 -36.95 -1.28 -11.75
C PRO A 567 -37.90 -1.21 -10.54
N ASN A 568 -37.77 -2.15 -9.59
CA ASN A 568 -38.58 -2.24 -8.38
C ASN A 568 -37.90 -1.66 -7.12
N ILE A 569 -36.73 -1.03 -7.22
CA ILE A 569 -36.11 -0.33 -6.08
C ILE A 569 -36.97 0.93 -5.78
N PRO A 570 -37.58 1.05 -4.59
CA PRO A 570 -38.33 2.24 -4.19
C PRO A 570 -37.47 3.52 -4.29
N LYS A 571 -38.13 4.63 -4.66
CA LYS A 571 -37.53 5.96 -4.79
C LYS A 571 -36.85 6.45 -3.52
#